data_AF-A0AAE4FP63-F1
#
_entry.id   AF-A0AAE4FP63-F1
#
_cell.length_a   1.000
_cell.length_b   1.000
_cell.length_c   1.000
_cell.angle_alpha   90.00
_cell.angle_beta   90.00
_cell.angle_gamma   90.00
#
_symmetry.space_group_name_H-M   'P 1'
#
loop_
_entity.id
_entity.type
_entity.pdbx_description
1 polymer ?
#
loop_
_entity_poly.entity_id
_entity_poly.type
_entity_poly.pdbx_seq_one_letter_code
_entity_poly.pdbx_strand_id
1 'polypeptide(L)'
;MKHDAIRPTVLSVTIITNVSPEMAEKLELEQHHKSLGLITSDCDDVTYTALDEATKAADVAVVYARSMYCGAGTASTKLDG
;
A
#
# COMPACT_ATOMS: atom_id res chain seq x y z
N MET A 1 9.26 24.98 -7.80
CA MET A 1 9.34 25.66 -9.11
C MET A 1 8.92 24.69 -10.20
N LYS A 2 8.68 25.16 -11.43
CA LYS A 2 8.36 24.28 -12.56
C LYS A 2 9.49 23.26 -12.73
N HIS A 3 9.15 21.97 -12.90
CA HIS A 3 10.07 20.82 -13.00
C HIS A 3 10.74 20.37 -11.70
N ASP A 4 10.49 21.02 -10.58
CA ASP A 4 10.93 20.47 -9.30
C ASP A 4 10.12 19.20 -9.00
N ALA A 5 10.81 18.14 -8.59
CA ALA A 5 10.16 16.92 -8.17
C ALA A 5 9.32 17.17 -6.91
N ILE A 6 8.06 16.71 -6.94
CA ILE A 6 7.24 16.63 -5.74
C ILE A 6 7.65 15.33 -5.04
N ARG A 7 8.21 15.45 -3.84
CA ARG A 7 8.72 14.31 -3.09
C ARG A 7 7.55 13.60 -2.38
N PRO A 8 7.29 12.32 -2.67
CA PRO A 8 6.31 11.54 -1.93
C PRO A 8 6.87 11.05 -0.59
N THR A 9 5.98 10.78 0.35
CA THR A 9 6.27 10.37 1.72
C THR A 9 5.44 9.15 2.10
N VAL A 10 6.10 8.15 2.69
CA VAL A 10 5.42 7.04 3.36
C VAL A 10 4.87 7.54 4.69
N LEU A 11 3.59 7.30 4.95
CA LEU A 11 2.89 7.76 6.14
C LEU A 11 2.83 6.68 7.22
N SER A 12 2.60 5.43 6.83
CA SER A 12 2.54 4.28 7.75
C SER A 12 2.98 2.99 7.05
N VAL A 13 3.60 2.09 7.83
CA VAL A 13 3.96 0.73 7.41
C VAL A 13 3.70 -0.24 8.57
N THR A 14 3.11 -1.40 8.30
CA THR A 14 2.91 -2.45 9.30
C THR A 14 2.91 -3.83 8.63
N ILE A 15 3.30 -4.84 9.38
CA ILE A 15 3.24 -6.25 8.95
C ILE A 15 2.24 -6.99 9.84
N ILE A 16 1.38 -7.77 9.22
CA ILE A 16 0.56 -8.78 9.90
C ILE A 16 1.19 -10.14 9.60
N THR A 17 1.75 -10.76 10.62
CA THR A 17 2.23 -12.15 10.54
C THR A 17 1.09 -13.11 10.83
N ASN A 18 0.93 -14.14 10.01
CA ASN A 18 -0.14 -15.14 10.16
C ASN A 18 -1.55 -14.51 10.13
N VAL A 19 -1.96 -14.04 8.96
CA VAL A 19 -3.28 -13.45 8.70
C VAL A 19 -4.41 -14.39 9.15
N SER A 20 -5.48 -13.82 9.71
CA SER A 20 -6.62 -14.63 10.14
C SER A 20 -7.35 -15.25 8.93
N PRO A 21 -7.96 -16.43 9.08
CA PRO A 21 -8.70 -17.06 7.98
C PRO A 21 -9.81 -16.19 7.41
N GLU A 22 -10.52 -15.44 8.26
CA GLU A 22 -11.63 -14.58 7.84
C GLU A 22 -11.14 -13.40 6.99
N MET A 23 -10.01 -12.79 7.37
CA MET A 23 -9.41 -11.72 6.59
C MET A 23 -8.86 -12.25 5.26
N ALA A 24 -8.24 -13.44 5.26
CA ALA A 24 -7.75 -14.07 4.05
C ALA A 24 -8.89 -14.37 3.06
N GLU A 25 -10.03 -14.84 3.54
CA GLU A 25 -11.23 -15.05 2.71
C GLU A 25 -11.74 -13.74 2.11
N LYS A 26 -11.85 -12.68 2.91
CA LYS A 26 -12.37 -11.37 2.44
C LYS A 26 -11.47 -10.66 1.45
N LEU A 27 -10.16 -10.87 1.54
CA LEU A 27 -9.17 -10.34 0.59
C LEU A 27 -8.88 -11.32 -0.55
N GLU A 28 -9.61 -12.44 -0.64
CA GLU A 28 -9.47 -13.46 -1.68
C GLU A 28 -8.02 -13.95 -1.82
N LEU A 29 -7.33 -14.11 -0.69
CA LEU A 29 -5.91 -14.48 -0.68
C LEU A 29 -5.71 -15.93 -1.12
N GLU A 30 -4.64 -16.17 -1.88
CA GLU A 30 -4.18 -17.50 -2.17
C GLU A 30 -3.70 -18.25 -0.92
N GLN A 31 -3.75 -19.59 -0.94
CA GLN A 31 -3.44 -20.42 0.22
C GLN A 31 -2.04 -20.20 0.80
N HIS A 32 -1.08 -19.79 -0.03
CA HIS A 32 0.31 -19.57 0.35
C HIS A 32 0.55 -18.17 0.98
N HIS A 33 -0.38 -17.22 0.84
CA HIS A 33 -0.29 -15.91 1.48
C HIS A 33 -0.56 -16.00 2.99
N LYS A 34 0.50 -16.07 3.80
CA LYS A 34 0.39 -16.15 5.28
C LYS A 34 0.63 -14.83 5.99
N SER A 35 1.29 -13.88 5.34
CA SER A 35 1.64 -12.59 5.94
C SER A 35 1.25 -11.46 4.99
N LEU A 36 0.89 -10.31 5.56
CA LEU A 36 0.52 -9.11 4.81
C LEU A 36 1.44 -7.95 5.18
N GLY A 37 1.91 -7.23 4.18
CA GLY A 37 2.53 -5.91 4.33
C GLY A 37 1.51 -4.83 3.99
N LEU A 38 1.32 -3.86 4.89
CA LEU A 38 0.42 -2.72 4.71
C LEU A 38 1.27 -1.45 4.63
N ILE A 39 0.96 -0.60 3.66
CA ILE A 39 1.63 0.69 3.44
C ILE A 39 0.63 1.76 3.05
N THR A 40 0.79 2.97 3.59
CA THR A 40 0.09 4.18 3.12
C THR A 40 1.10 5.28 2.82
N SER A 41 0.79 6.15 1.87
CA SER A 41 1.65 7.24 1.42
C SER A 41 0.79 8.40 0.89
N ASP A 42 1.39 9.56 0.73
CA ASP A 42 0.75 10.78 0.21
C ASP A 42 0.67 10.86 -1.34
N CYS A 43 1.06 9.79 -2.04
CA CYS A 43 1.06 9.75 -3.51
C CYS A 43 0.82 8.31 -4.00
N ASP A 44 -0.35 8.08 -4.55
CA ASP A 44 -0.84 6.78 -4.99
C ASP A 44 -0.07 6.22 -6.20
N ASP A 45 0.11 6.99 -7.28
CA ASP A 45 0.78 6.49 -8.49
C ASP A 45 2.24 6.08 -8.26
N VAL A 46 2.97 6.85 -7.45
CA VAL A 46 4.34 6.48 -7.05
C VAL A 46 4.33 5.20 -6.22
N THR A 47 3.31 5.03 -5.38
CA THR A 47 3.19 3.84 -4.53
C THR A 47 2.80 2.62 -5.33
N TYR A 48 1.92 2.73 -6.32
CA TYR A 48 1.62 1.64 -7.25
C TYR A 48 2.87 1.20 -8.01
N THR A 49 3.70 2.15 -8.46
CA THR A 49 4.99 1.83 -9.09
C THR A 49 5.95 1.14 -8.11
N ALA A 50 6.01 1.59 -6.86
CA ALA A 50 6.84 0.97 -5.84
C ALA A 50 6.35 -0.43 -5.45
N LEU A 51 5.03 -0.66 -5.46
CA LEU A 51 4.43 -1.97 -5.22
C LEU A 51 4.74 -2.95 -6.37
N ASP A 52 4.69 -2.50 -7.63
CA ASP A 52 5.18 -3.28 -8.78
C ASP A 52 6.66 -3.66 -8.60
N GLU A 53 7.50 -2.69 -8.21
CA GLU A 53 8.92 -2.93 -7.95
C GLU A 53 9.13 -3.99 -6.84
N ALA A 54 8.31 -3.97 -5.80
CA ALA A 54 8.38 -4.94 -4.71
C ALA A 54 8.15 -6.39 -5.19
N THR A 55 7.25 -6.61 -6.16
CA THR A 55 6.99 -7.96 -6.73
C THR A 55 8.18 -8.53 -7.51
N LYS A 56 9.10 -7.67 -7.98
CA LYS A 56 10.34 -8.09 -8.64
C LYS A 56 11.47 -8.33 -7.63
N ALA A 57 11.42 -7.64 -6.49
CA ALA A 57 12.45 -7.69 -5.46
C ALA A 57 12.25 -8.82 -4.43
N ALA A 58 11.02 -9.30 -4.25
CA ALA A 58 10.68 -10.34 -3.27
C ALA A 58 9.52 -11.21 -3.76
N ASP A 59 9.36 -12.39 -3.14
CA ASP A 59 8.23 -13.30 -3.37
C ASP A 59 6.96 -12.76 -2.69
N VAL A 60 6.36 -11.76 -3.33
CA VAL A 60 5.17 -11.04 -2.84
C VAL A 60 4.24 -10.72 -4.00
N ALA A 61 2.94 -10.68 -3.70
CA ALA A 61 1.89 -10.24 -4.64
C ALA A 61 1.15 -9.01 -4.08
N VAL A 62 0.76 -8.09 -4.97
CA VAL A 62 -0.11 -6.97 -4.62
C VAL A 62 -1.56 -7.46 -4.59
N VAL A 63 -2.10 -7.70 -3.40
CA VAL A 63 -3.45 -8.25 -3.21
C VAL A 63 -4.53 -7.18 -3.00
N TYR A 64 -4.13 -5.95 -2.65
CA TYR A 64 -5.03 -4.82 -2.49
C TYR A 64 -4.30 -3.49 -2.71
N ALA A 65 -4.87 -2.62 -3.53
CA ALA A 65 -4.30 -1.32 -3.87
C ALA A 65 -5.43 -0.34 -4.25
N ARG A 66 -5.61 0.74 -3.49
CA ARG A 66 -6.69 1.73 -3.68
C ARG A 66 -6.25 3.12 -3.26
N SER A 67 -6.70 4.13 -4.02
CA SER A 67 -6.52 5.55 -3.70
C SER A 67 -7.65 6.07 -2.82
N MET A 68 -7.37 7.13 -2.06
CA MET A 68 -8.39 7.84 -1.28
C MET A 68 -9.13 8.86 -2.15
N TYR A 69 -10.39 9.13 -1.81
CA TYR A 69 -11.16 10.17 -2.48
C TYR A 69 -10.56 11.55 -2.20
N CYS A 70 -10.44 12.38 -3.24
CA CYS A 70 -9.89 13.73 -3.19
C CYS A 70 -8.41 13.86 -2.79
N GLY A 71 -7.69 12.75 -2.58
CA GLY A 71 -6.23 12.69 -2.39
C GLY A 71 -5.68 13.30 -1.08
N ALA A 72 -4.37 13.13 -0.86
CA ALA A 72 -3.64 13.47 0.36
C ALA A 72 -3.93 14.87 0.93
N GLY A 73 -4.07 15.88 0.06
CA GLY A 73 -4.30 17.26 0.48
C GLY A 73 -5.64 17.47 1.21
N THR A 74 -6.54 16.50 1.15
CA THR A 74 -7.86 16.51 1.80
C THR A 74 -8.03 15.43 2.86
N ALA A 75 -6.95 14.72 3.21
CA ALA A 75 -6.97 13.69 4.24
C ALA A 75 -7.46 14.26 5.59
N SER A 76 -8.40 13.55 6.21
CA SER A 76 -8.98 13.94 7.50
C SER A 76 -8.26 13.31 8.69
N THR A 77 -7.39 12.31 8.46
CA THR A 77 -6.59 11.65 9.48
C THR A 77 -5.11 11.58 9.07
N LYS A 78 -4.22 11.38 10.04
CA LYS A 78 -2.76 11.54 9.88
C LYS A 78 -2.10 10.50 8.96
N LEU A 79 -2.67 9.30 8.87
CA LEU A 79 -2.07 8.16 8.17
C LEU A 79 -2.74 7.86 6.83
N ASP A 80 -3.78 8.63 6.50
CA ASP A 80 -4.40 8.64 5.18
C ASP A 80 -3.58 9.57 4.28
N GLY A 81 -3.35 9.14 3.05
CA GLY A 81 -2.78 10.00 2.00
C GLY A 81 -3.66 10.05 0.77
#